data_AF-A0A521MGE4-F1
#
_entry.id   AF-A0A521MGE4-F1
#
_cell.length_a   1.000
_cell.length_b   1.000
_cell.length_c   1.000
_cell.angle_alpha   90.00
_cell.angle_beta   90.00
_cell.angle_gamma   90.00
#
_symmetry.space_group_name_H-M   'P 1'
#
loop_
_entity.id
_entity.type
_entity.pdbx_description
1 polymer ?
#
loop_
_entity_poly.entity_id
_entity_poly.type
_entity_poly.pdbx_seq_one_letter_code
_entity_poly.pdbx_strand_id
1 'polypeptide(L)' 'LEGGWVPPRVVVLEFPSYEKAEEFYHSDHYKPILAMRLKAGKSKAILVDGYSG' A
#
# COMPACT_ATOMS: atom_id res chain seq x y z
N LEU A 1 13.28 3.87 -15.13
CA LEU A 1 14.42 4.57 -15.76
C LEU A 1 15.73 3.91 -15.37
N GLU A 2 15.89 3.52 -14.10
CA GLU A 2 16.82 2.47 -13.69
C GLU A 2 16.04 1.29 -13.07
N GLY A 3 16.51 0.06 -13.32
CA GLY A 3 15.82 -1.18 -12.93
C GLY A 3 14.69 -1.62 -13.87
N GLY A 4 14.38 -2.92 -13.85
CA GLY A 4 13.38 -3.59 -14.71
C GLY A 4 11.98 -3.72 -14.09
N TRP A 5 11.61 -2.86 -13.14
CA TRP A 5 10.29 -2.91 -12.51
C TRP A 5 9.25 -2.19 -13.38
N VAL A 6 8.35 -2.97 -13.98
CA VAL A 6 7.30 -2.48 -14.90
C VAL A 6 5.93 -2.97 -14.40
N PRO A 7 5.38 -2.41 -13.31
CA PRO A 7 4.08 -2.81 -12.82
C PRO A 7 2.97 -2.38 -13.80
N PRO A 8 1.92 -3.18 -13.99
CA PRO A 8 0.79 -2.79 -14.85
C PRO A 8 -0.06 -1.66 -14.23
N ARG A 9 0.05 -1.44 -12.91
CA ARG A 9 -0.66 -0.41 -12.17
C ARG A 9 0.15 0.02 -10.95
N VAL A 10 0.15 1.33 -10.69
CA VAL A 10 0.68 1.95 -9.46
C VAL A 10 -0.46 2.73 -8.79
N VAL A 11 -0.55 2.66 -7.46
CA VAL A 11 -1.53 3.39 -6.65
C VAL A 11 -0.77 4.01 -5.48
N VAL A 12 -1.05 5.29 -5.21
CA VAL A 12 -0.50 6.02 -4.06
C VAL A 12 -1.68 6.46 -3.20
N LEU A 13 -1.59 6.22 -1.89
CA LEU A 13 -2.58 6.64 -0.90
C LEU A 13 -1.86 7.52 0.12
N GLU A 14 -2.38 8.73 0.33
CA GLU A 14 -1.89 9.66 1.32
C GLU A 14 -2.69 9.51 2.62
N PHE A 15 -1.99 9.55 3.75
CA PHE A 15 -2.57 9.49 5.08
C PHE A 15 -2.06 10.66 5.93
N PRO A 16 -2.81 11.11 6.95
CA PRO A 16 -2.39 12.19 7.83
C PRO A 16 -1.10 11.91 8.62
N SER A 17 -0.80 10.63 8.88
CA SER A 17 0.45 10.19 9.51
C SER A 17 0.77 8.74 9.11
N TYR A 18 2.01 8.31 9.38
CA TYR A 18 2.45 6.94 9.15
C TYR A 18 1.63 5.94 9.97
N GLU A 19 1.37 6.25 11.25
CA GLU A 19 0.60 5.40 12.16
C GLU A 19 -0.83 5.20 11.63
N LYS A 20 -1.45 6.24 11.06
CA LYS A 20 -2.79 6.12 10.48
C LYS A 20 -2.83 5.21 9.26
N ALA A 21 -1.77 5.19 8.47
CA ALA A 21 -1.65 4.26 7.35
C ALA A 21 -1.46 2.81 7.83
N GLU A 22 -0.67 2.59 8.89
CA GLU A 22 -0.48 1.27 9.50
C GLU A 22 -1.78 0.76 10.15
N GLU A 23 -2.45 1.60 10.93
CA GLU A 23 -3.76 1.30 11.53
C GLU A 23 -4.78 0.92 10.44
N PHE A 24 -4.83 1.67 9.34
CA PHE A 24 -5.70 1.35 8.21
C PHE A 24 -5.39 -0.04 7.64
N TYR A 25 -4.12 -0.33 7.38
CA TYR A 25 -3.69 -1.61 6.80
C TYR A 25 -4.01 -2.80 7.71
N HIS A 26 -3.96 -2.63 9.03
CA HIS A 26 -4.27 -3.65 10.03
C HIS A 26 -5.72 -3.64 10.52
N SER A 27 -6.55 -2.72 10.04
CA SER A 27 -7.95 -2.58 10.49
C SER A 27 -8.81 -3.79 10.13
N ASP A 28 -9.78 -4.13 11.00
CA ASP A 28 -10.71 -5.23 10.76
C ASP A 28 -11.59 -5.02 9.52
N HIS A 29 -11.86 -3.76 9.18
CA HIS A 29 -12.59 -3.38 7.97
C HIS A 29 -11.77 -3.65 6.69
N TYR A 30 -10.45 -3.43 6.73
CA TYR A 30 -9.60 -3.62 5.55
C TYR A 30 -9.13 -5.07 5.37
N LYS A 31 -8.99 -5.86 6.44
CA LYS A 31 -8.61 -7.28 6.40
C LYS A 31 -9.34 -8.13 5.33
N PRO A 32 -10.69 -8.12 5.20
CA PRO A 32 -11.36 -8.91 4.17
C PRO A 32 -11.02 -8.44 2.75
N ILE A 33 -10.86 -7.13 2.54
CA ILE A 33 -10.48 -6.54 1.24
C ILE A 33 -9.04 -6.91 0.90
N LEU A 34 -8.14 -6.89 1.88
CA LEU A 34 -6.76 -7.33 1.75
C LEU A 34 -6.69 -8.79 1.28
N ALA A 35 -7.46 -9.69 1.91
CA ALA A 35 -7.53 -11.08 1.52
C ALA A 35 -8.01 -11.28 0.08
N MET A 36 -9.02 -10.52 -0.36
CA MET A 36 -9.49 -10.53 -1.75
C MET A 36 -8.41 -10.04 -2.72
N ARG A 37 -7.72 -8.93 -2.39
CA ARG A 37 -6.63 -8.37 -3.20
C ARG A 37 -5.49 -9.36 -3.41
N LEU A 38 -5.09 -10.07 -2.35
CA LEU A 38 -4.03 -11.07 -2.42
C LEU A 38 -4.42 -12.30 -3.24
N LYS A 39 -5.71 -12.70 -3.20
CA LYS A 39 -6.23 -13.78 -4.05
C LYS A 39 -6.33 -13.37 -5.52
N ALA A 40 -6.63 -12.10 -5.79
CA ALA A 40 -6.82 -11.60 -7.16
C ALA A 40 -5.50 -11.44 -7.95
N GLY A 41 -4.33 -11.47 -7.30
CA GLY A 41 -3.06 -11.44 -8.01
C GLY A 41 -1.85 -11.09 -7.13
N LYS A 42 -0.69 -11.00 -7.79
CA LYS A 42 0.57 -10.63 -7.13
C LYS A 42 0.71 -9.11 -7.11
N SER A 43 0.85 -8.55 -5.92
CA SER A 43 1.07 -7.12 -5.72
C SER A 43 2.08 -6.89 -4.59
N LYS A 44 2.69 -5.71 -4.58
CA LYS A 44 3.58 -5.25 -3.50
C LYS A 44 2.95 -4.02 -2.87
N ALA A 45 2.99 -3.95 -1.55
CA ALA A 45 2.64 -2.75 -0.79
C ALA A 45 3.90 -2.30 -0.06
N ILE A 46 4.14 -0.99 -0.06
CA ILE A 46 5.27 -0.36 0.62
C ILE A 46 4.68 0.80 1.39
N LEU A 47 4.99 0.89 2.68
CA LEU A 47 4.65 2.03 3.51
C LEU A 47 5.90 2.91 3.63
N VAL A 48 5.71 4.21 3.47
CA VAL A 48 6.81 5.18 3.37
C VAL A 48 6.45 6.39 4.21
N ASP A 49 7.41 6.88 5.01
CA ASP A 49 7.28 8.15 5.72
C ASP A 49 7.29 9.33 4.76
N GLY A 50 6.48 10.34 5.07
CA GLY A 50 6.53 11.62 4.38
C GLY A 50 7.85 12.33 4.63
N TYR A 51 8.39 13.00 3.61
CA TYR A 51 9.57 13.84 3.76
C TYR A 51 9.13 15.30 3.94
N SER A 52 9.54 15.92 5.04
CA SER A 52 9.15 17.29 5.43
C SER A 52 10.20 18.35 5.04
N GLY A 53 10.97 18.12 3.98
CA GLY A 53 12.10 18.95 3.57
C GLY A 53 11.82 20.45 3.49
#